data_AF-A0A926SEN5-F1
#
_entry.id   AF-A0A926SEN5-F1
#
_cell.length_a   1.000
_cell.length_b   1.000
_cell.length_c   1.000
_cell.angle_alpha   90.00
_cell.angle_beta   90.00
_cell.angle_gamma   90.00
#
_symmetry.space_group_name_H-M   'P 1'
#
loop_
_entity.id
_entity.type
_entity.pdbx_description
1 polymer ?
#
loop_
_entity_poly.entity_id
_entity_poly.type
_entity_poly.pdbx_seq_one_letter_code
_entity_poly.pdbx_strand_id
1 'polypeptide(L)'
;MESIDDLLAQVKAEYQEQDQGIKPKKKPLFNEEEFKSPPPAAPTYQSQPLQQSWVSPAQDSLLSQVKSEFEEKQQAEELQKQQQLREEQLRKEQQLREEQHRAEQRKKRQREALTQEATEWLKNLNPRSEEGLWFEDFSYSYSSKLEAAIDYLQALRETHR
;
A
#
# COMPACT_ATOMS: atom_id res chain seq x y z
N MET A 1 14.22 -17.81 3.57
CA MET A 1 12.89 -17.98 2.97
C MET A 1 12.74 -16.82 2.02
N GLU A 2 12.71 -17.07 0.72
CA GLU A 2 12.54 -16.02 -0.30
C GLU A 2 11.12 -15.47 -0.18
N SER A 3 10.97 -14.13 -0.23
CA SER A 3 9.69 -13.46 -0.01
C SER A 3 8.79 -13.62 -1.24
N ILE A 4 7.46 -13.61 -1.04
CA ILE A 4 6.49 -13.58 -2.13
C ILE A 4 6.74 -12.38 -3.07
N ASP A 5 7.26 -11.28 -2.53
CA ASP A 5 7.65 -10.11 -3.31
C ASP A 5 8.86 -10.37 -4.24
N ASP A 6 9.80 -11.24 -3.85
CA ASP A 6 10.96 -11.59 -4.69
C ASP A 6 10.53 -12.43 -5.89
N LEU A 7 9.62 -13.39 -5.68
CA LEU A 7 9.03 -14.19 -6.76
C LEU A 7 8.22 -13.32 -7.72
N LEU A 8 7.47 -12.34 -7.19
CA LEU A 8 6.70 -11.43 -8.03
C LEU A 8 7.61 -10.48 -8.84
N ALA A 9 8.71 -10.03 -8.24
CA ALA A 9 9.72 -9.25 -8.93
C ALA A 9 10.37 -10.04 -10.07
N GLN A 10 10.66 -11.33 -9.85
CA GLN A 10 11.26 -12.19 -10.86
C GLN A 10 10.33 -12.45 -12.05
N VAL A 11 9.05 -12.79 -11.79
CA VAL A 11 8.06 -12.99 -12.87
C VAL A 11 7.84 -11.72 -13.69
N LYS A 12 7.84 -10.56 -13.01
CA LYS A 12 7.66 -9.26 -13.66
C LYS A 12 8.87 -8.87 -14.51
N ALA A 13 10.09 -9.18 -14.04
CA ALA A 13 11.32 -8.98 -14.80
C ALA A 13 11.33 -9.84 -16.08
N GLU A 14 10.95 -11.11 -15.97
CA GLU A 14 10.93 -12.05 -17.10
C GLU A 14 9.91 -11.67 -18.18
N TYR A 15 8.75 -11.11 -17.80
CA TYR A 15 7.77 -10.58 -18.75
C TYR A 15 8.21 -9.26 -19.40
N GLN A 16 8.96 -8.43 -18.69
CA GLN A 16 9.41 -7.13 -19.20
C GLN A 16 10.60 -7.28 -20.18
N GLU A 17 11.38 -8.35 -20.08
CA GLU A 17 12.38 -8.72 -21.09
C GLU A 17 11.76 -9.24 -22.39
N GLN A 18 10.53 -9.77 -22.36
CA GLN A 18 9.82 -10.24 -23.56
C GLN A 18 9.32 -9.10 -24.48
N ASP A 19 9.19 -7.88 -23.98
CA ASP A 19 8.73 -6.71 -24.75
C ASP A 19 9.86 -6.04 -25.57
N GLN A 20 11.13 -6.41 -25.34
CA GLN A 20 12.28 -5.94 -26.14
C GLN A 20 12.66 -6.92 -27.27
N GLY A 21 11.74 -7.15 -28.20
CA GLY A 21 12.10 -7.30 -29.62
C GLY A 21 12.90 -8.53 -30.09
N ILE A 22 12.89 -9.67 -29.39
CA ILE A 22 13.46 -10.92 -29.91
C ILE A 22 12.36 -11.90 -30.29
N LYS A 23 12.15 -12.07 -31.60
CA LYS A 23 11.21 -13.03 -32.19
C LYS A 23 11.45 -14.45 -31.67
N PRO A 24 10.44 -15.17 -31.14
CA PRO A 24 10.61 -16.57 -30.82
C PRO A 24 10.72 -17.39 -32.11
N LYS A 25 11.90 -17.99 -32.36
CA LYS A 25 12.08 -19.06 -33.33
C LYS A 25 11.23 -20.26 -32.90
N LYS A 26 10.02 -20.36 -33.46
CA LYS A 26 9.22 -21.59 -33.43
C LYS A 26 10.01 -22.67 -34.16
N LYS A 27 10.60 -23.60 -33.41
CA LYS A 27 10.96 -24.91 -33.96
C LYS A 27 9.66 -25.70 -34.04
N PRO A 28 9.20 -26.16 -35.21
CA PRO A 28 8.12 -27.12 -35.25
C PRO A 28 8.63 -28.41 -34.59
N LEU A 29 7.89 -28.91 -33.60
CA LEU A 29 8.16 -30.20 -32.95
C LEU A 29 7.68 -31.39 -33.81
N PHE A 30 7.10 -31.11 -34.99
CA PHE A 30 6.46 -32.12 -35.81
C PHE A 30 6.88 -31.94 -37.27
N ASN A 31 7.46 -32.99 -37.84
CA ASN A 31 7.78 -33.09 -39.26
C ASN A 31 6.58 -33.72 -39.96
N GLU A 32 5.84 -32.95 -40.76
CA GLU A 32 4.67 -33.41 -41.52
C GLU A 32 4.99 -34.36 -42.70
N GLU A 33 6.27 -34.70 -42.90
CA GLU A 33 6.72 -35.54 -44.01
C GLU A 33 6.65 -37.05 -43.73
N GLU A 34 6.39 -37.48 -42.50
CA GLU A 34 6.38 -38.91 -42.13
C GLU A 34 5.02 -39.61 -42.36
N PHE A 35 3.97 -38.87 -42.73
CA PHE A 35 2.59 -39.40 -42.88
C PHE A 35 2.18 -39.71 -44.33
N LYS A 36 3.12 -39.83 -45.27
CA LYS A 36 2.85 -40.18 -46.69
C LYS A 36 3.22 -41.62 -47.06
N SER A 37 2.85 -42.60 -46.24
CA SER A 37 2.86 -44.02 -46.66
C SER A 37 1.49 -44.67 -46.39
N PRO A 38 0.96 -45.49 -47.32
CA PRO A 38 -0.32 -46.17 -47.12
C PRO A 38 -0.20 -47.22 -45.99
N PRO A 39 -1.25 -47.44 -45.19
CA PRO A 39 -1.17 -48.31 -44.01
C PRO A 39 -1.08 -49.80 -44.41
N PRO A 40 -0.23 -50.62 -43.75
CA PRO A 40 -0.37 -52.06 -43.78
C PRO A 40 -1.60 -52.50 -42.99
N ALA A 41 -2.24 -53.58 -43.44
CA ALA A 41 -3.48 -54.13 -42.90
C ALA A 41 -3.46 -54.29 -41.37
N ALA A 42 -4.55 -53.87 -40.72
CA ALA A 42 -4.73 -53.84 -39.28
C ALA A 42 -4.65 -55.25 -38.65
N PRO A 43 -3.96 -55.43 -37.51
CA PRO A 43 -4.32 -56.49 -36.58
C PRO A 43 -5.58 -56.05 -35.83
N THR A 44 -6.58 -56.93 -35.80
CA THR A 44 -7.78 -56.79 -34.97
C THR A 44 -7.38 -56.58 -33.51
N TYR A 45 -7.46 -55.33 -33.04
CA TYR A 45 -7.32 -55.02 -31.62
C TYR A 45 -8.59 -55.46 -30.89
N GLN A 46 -8.49 -56.54 -30.13
CA GLN A 46 -9.46 -56.82 -29.07
C GLN A 46 -9.29 -55.76 -27.98
N SER A 47 -10.28 -54.89 -27.85
CA SER A 47 -10.42 -53.99 -26.72
C SER A 47 -10.64 -54.81 -25.46
N GLN A 48 -9.59 -55.01 -24.66
CA GLN A 48 -9.74 -55.44 -23.28
C GLN A 48 -10.42 -54.32 -22.49
N PRO A 49 -11.46 -54.60 -21.69
CA PRO A 49 -12.03 -53.59 -20.82
C PRO A 49 -10.96 -53.16 -19.81
N LEU A 50 -10.66 -51.86 -19.77
CA LEU A 50 -9.89 -51.27 -18.68
C LEU A 50 -10.61 -51.65 -17.39
N GLN A 51 -10.02 -52.56 -16.60
CA GLN A 51 -10.41 -52.73 -15.23
C GLN A 51 -10.04 -51.42 -14.53
N GLN A 52 -11.04 -50.56 -14.39
CA GLN A 52 -10.98 -49.46 -13.45
C GLN A 52 -10.84 -50.10 -12.06
N SER A 53 -9.62 -50.30 -11.58
CA SER A 53 -9.37 -50.44 -10.14
C SER A 53 -9.49 -49.04 -9.57
N TRP A 54 -10.74 -48.62 -9.41
CA TRP A 54 -11.12 -47.46 -8.63
C TRP A 54 -10.46 -47.61 -7.25
N VAL A 55 -9.74 -46.56 -6.86
CA VAL A 55 -9.20 -46.29 -5.52
C VAL A 55 -9.78 -47.17 -4.41
N SER A 56 -8.90 -47.81 -3.63
CA SER A 56 -9.36 -48.58 -2.47
C SER A 56 -9.99 -47.63 -1.44
N PRO A 57 -11.06 -48.01 -0.74
CA PRO A 57 -11.72 -47.15 0.26
C PRO A 57 -10.78 -46.63 1.36
N ALA A 58 -9.66 -47.33 1.62
CA ALA A 58 -8.60 -46.85 2.51
C ALA A 58 -7.82 -45.64 1.94
N GLN A 59 -7.63 -45.56 0.63
CA GLN A 59 -6.98 -44.44 -0.06
C GLN A 59 -7.91 -43.22 -0.09
N ASP A 60 -9.21 -43.44 -0.28
CA ASP A 60 -10.22 -42.36 -0.20
C ASP A 60 -10.32 -41.77 1.22
N SER A 61 -10.27 -42.62 2.24
CA SER A 61 -10.22 -42.16 3.64
C SER A 61 -8.99 -41.31 3.92
N LEU A 62 -7.82 -41.70 3.40
CA LEU A 62 -6.58 -40.94 3.56
C LEU A 62 -6.64 -39.59 2.82
N LEU A 63 -7.15 -39.58 1.59
CA LEU A 63 -7.34 -38.34 0.82
C LEU A 63 -8.33 -37.38 1.49
N SER A 64 -9.42 -37.91 2.04
CA SER A 64 -10.40 -37.12 2.78
C SER A 64 -9.77 -36.48 4.02
N GLN A 65 -8.95 -37.23 4.75
CA GLN A 65 -8.26 -36.72 5.95
C GLN A 65 -7.23 -35.64 5.62
N VAL A 66 -6.41 -35.84 4.59
CA VAL A 66 -5.45 -34.81 4.12
C VAL A 66 -6.18 -33.57 3.64
N LYS A 67 -7.33 -33.73 2.96
CA LYS A 67 -8.15 -32.60 2.52
C LYS A 67 -8.71 -31.82 3.71
N SER A 68 -9.26 -32.51 4.72
CA SER A 68 -9.79 -31.83 5.91
C SER A 68 -8.71 -31.10 6.70
N GLU A 69 -7.52 -31.69 6.85
CA GLU A 69 -6.40 -31.03 7.53
C GLU A 69 -5.94 -29.77 6.78
N PHE A 70 -5.95 -29.81 5.44
CA PHE A 70 -5.61 -28.65 4.63
C PHE A 70 -6.67 -27.55 4.72
N GLU A 71 -7.95 -27.90 4.69
CA GLU A 71 -9.06 -26.96 4.87
C GLU A 71 -9.03 -26.29 6.25
N GLU A 72 -8.80 -27.07 7.32
CA GLU A 72 -8.66 -26.54 8.67
C GLU A 72 -7.46 -25.59 8.80
N LYS A 73 -6.32 -25.97 8.21
CA LYS A 73 -5.13 -25.14 8.18
C LYS A 73 -5.35 -23.83 7.42
N GLN A 74 -6.03 -23.88 6.27
CA GLN A 74 -6.36 -22.68 5.49
C GLN A 74 -7.29 -21.75 6.27
N GLN A 75 -8.31 -22.29 6.94
CA GLN A 75 -9.21 -21.49 7.76
C GLN A 75 -8.47 -20.83 8.93
N ALA A 76 -7.56 -21.56 9.59
CA ALA A 76 -6.75 -21.02 10.68
C ALA A 76 -5.83 -19.89 10.18
N GLU A 77 -5.19 -20.07 9.02
CA GLU A 77 -4.31 -19.07 8.42
C GLU A 77 -5.09 -17.81 7.99
N GLU A 78 -6.28 -17.98 7.40
CA GLU A 78 -7.14 -16.86 7.03
C GLU A 78 -7.60 -16.06 8.25
N LEU A 79 -7.99 -16.75 9.33
CA LEU A 79 -8.38 -16.13 10.59
C LEU A 79 -7.20 -15.36 11.19
N GLN A 80 -6.00 -15.93 11.18
CA GLN A 80 -4.79 -15.28 11.67
C GLN A 80 -4.47 -14.02 10.85
N LYS A 81 -4.55 -14.11 9.52
CA LYS A 81 -4.33 -12.97 8.62
C LYS A 81 -5.35 -11.86 8.86
N GLN A 82 -6.60 -12.21 9.09
CA GLN A 82 -7.65 -11.24 9.41
C GLN A 82 -7.38 -10.54 10.75
N GLN A 83 -6.93 -11.28 11.76
CA GLN A 83 -6.55 -10.71 13.06
C GLN A 83 -5.36 -9.76 12.93
N GLN A 84 -4.30 -10.17 12.22
CA GLN A 84 -3.13 -9.33 11.97
C GLN A 84 -3.49 -8.04 11.25
N LEU A 85 -4.34 -8.12 10.22
CA LEU A 85 -4.80 -6.95 9.49
C LEU A 85 -5.59 -5.99 10.40
N ARG A 86 -6.45 -6.51 11.27
CA ARG A 86 -7.20 -5.70 12.24
C ARG A 86 -6.28 -5.02 13.23
N GLU A 87 -5.28 -5.73 13.75
CA GLU A 87 -4.30 -5.17 14.68
C GLU A 87 -3.44 -4.08 14.02
N GLU A 88 -3.01 -4.30 12.79
CA GLU A 88 -2.25 -3.31 12.01
C GLU A 88 -3.09 -2.04 11.76
N GLN A 89 -4.36 -2.20 11.39
CA GLN A 89 -5.27 -1.06 11.22
C GLN A 89 -5.44 -0.28 12.52
N LEU A 90 -5.65 -0.97 13.64
CA LEU A 90 -5.79 -0.34 14.95
C LEU A 90 -4.52 0.42 15.36
N ARG A 91 -3.34 -0.16 15.08
CA ARG A 91 -2.05 0.50 15.34
C ARG A 91 -1.88 1.75 14.48
N LYS A 92 -2.21 1.69 13.19
CA LYS A 92 -2.17 2.85 12.29
C LYS A 92 -3.12 3.96 12.74
N GLU A 93 -4.34 3.60 13.16
CA GLU A 93 -5.30 4.57 13.68
C GLU A 93 -4.79 5.28 14.94
N GLN A 94 -4.22 4.52 15.88
CA GLN A 94 -3.63 5.09 17.10
C GLN A 94 -2.48 6.05 16.80
N GLN A 95 -1.57 5.65 15.90
CA GLN A 95 -0.46 6.52 15.48
C GLN A 95 -0.96 7.82 14.85
N LEU A 96 -1.97 7.75 13.99
CA LEU A 96 -2.55 8.93 13.37
C LEU A 96 -3.20 9.86 14.40
N ARG A 97 -3.92 9.31 15.38
CA ARG A 97 -4.50 10.12 16.47
C ARG A 97 -3.42 10.79 17.32
N GLU A 98 -2.37 10.06 17.67
CA GLU A 98 -1.26 10.61 18.44
C GLU A 98 -0.54 11.74 17.68
N GLU A 99 -0.32 11.54 16.38
CA GLU A 99 0.29 12.55 15.51
C GLU A 99 -0.57 13.81 15.41
N GLN A 100 -1.89 13.66 15.20
CA GLN A 100 -2.82 14.79 15.17
C GLN A 100 -2.79 15.56 16.48
N HIS A 101 -2.92 14.87 17.61
CA HIS A 101 -2.88 15.50 18.92
C HIS A 101 -1.55 16.23 19.17
N ARG A 102 -0.42 15.63 18.78
CA ARG A 102 0.90 16.27 18.88
C ARG A 102 1.00 17.50 17.99
N ALA A 103 0.46 17.44 16.77
CA ALA A 103 0.44 18.58 15.85
C ALA A 103 -0.41 19.73 16.41
N GLU A 104 -1.58 19.44 16.98
CA GLU A 104 -2.44 20.42 17.64
C GLU A 104 -1.74 21.08 18.83
N GLN A 105 -1.08 20.29 19.69
CA GLN A 105 -0.29 20.83 20.80
C GLN A 105 0.83 21.76 20.32
N ARG A 106 1.54 21.38 19.25
CA ARG A 106 2.58 22.25 18.66
C ARG A 106 1.99 23.55 18.14
N LYS A 107 0.88 23.50 17.41
CA LYS A 107 0.17 24.70 16.92
C LYS A 107 -0.27 25.59 18.07
N LYS A 108 -0.81 25.02 19.14
CA LYS A 108 -1.24 25.77 20.32
C LYS A 108 -0.05 26.48 20.98
N ARG A 109 1.06 25.78 21.22
CA ARG A 109 2.28 26.37 21.80
C ARG A 109 2.86 27.47 20.91
N GLN A 110 2.87 27.26 19.59
CA GLN A 110 3.30 28.28 18.63
C GLN A 110 2.42 29.53 18.70
N ARG A 111 1.09 29.35 18.74
CA ARG A 111 0.15 30.46 18.87
C ARG A 111 0.30 31.19 20.20
N GLU A 112 0.49 30.48 21.31
CA GLU A 112 0.75 31.08 22.62
C GLU A 112 2.04 31.90 22.62
N ALA A 113 3.12 31.36 22.05
CA ALA A 113 4.39 32.07 21.92
C ALA A 113 4.27 33.33 21.04
N LEU A 114 3.58 33.22 19.89
CA LEU A 114 3.26 34.35 19.02
C LEU A 114 2.39 35.38 19.75
N THR A 115 1.45 34.94 20.57
CA THR A 115 0.59 35.84 21.36
C THR A 115 1.43 36.63 22.36
N GLN A 116 2.37 35.98 23.05
CA GLN A 116 3.28 36.66 23.97
C GLN A 116 4.15 37.69 23.24
N GLU A 117 4.79 37.28 22.14
CA GLU A 117 5.61 38.18 21.33
C GLU A 117 4.79 39.34 20.76
N ALA A 118 3.57 39.09 20.28
CA ALA A 118 2.64 40.12 19.82
C ALA A 118 2.29 41.11 20.94
N THR A 119 2.04 40.63 22.16
CA THR A 119 1.78 41.53 23.29
C THR A 119 3.00 42.37 23.66
N GLU A 120 4.21 41.82 23.57
CA GLU A 120 5.45 42.57 23.84
C GLU A 120 5.73 43.58 22.72
N TRP A 121 5.54 43.18 21.47
CA TRP A 121 5.68 44.04 20.30
C TRP A 121 4.71 45.22 20.39
N LEU A 122 3.43 44.98 20.69
CA LEU A 122 2.43 46.05 20.87
C LEU A 122 2.78 47.01 22.01
N LYS A 123 3.40 46.53 23.10
CA LYS A 123 3.85 47.41 24.19
C LYS A 123 5.03 48.28 23.80
N ASN A 124 5.92 47.76 22.96
CA ASN A 124 7.10 48.47 22.46
C ASN A 124 6.81 49.31 21.21
N LEU A 125 5.68 49.07 20.54
CA LEU A 125 5.26 49.77 19.33
C LEU A 125 5.04 51.25 19.65
N ASN A 126 5.76 52.12 18.94
CA ASN A 126 5.60 53.56 19.09
C ASN A 126 4.45 54.05 18.20
N PRO A 127 3.35 54.60 18.75
CA PRO A 127 2.19 55.06 17.97
C PRO A 127 2.51 56.19 16.98
N ARG A 128 3.63 56.91 17.15
CA ARG A 128 4.07 57.98 16.24
C ARG A 128 5.06 57.51 15.18
N SER A 129 5.44 56.24 15.17
CA SER A 129 6.28 55.65 14.13
C SER A 129 5.45 55.35 12.87
N GLU A 130 6.10 55.28 11.71
CA GLU A 130 5.47 54.85 10.45
C GLU A 130 4.84 53.46 10.58
N GLU A 131 5.52 52.54 11.28
CA GLU A 131 5.00 51.20 11.59
C GLU A 131 3.80 51.23 12.55
N GLY A 132 3.79 52.16 13.51
CA GLY A 132 2.68 52.32 14.44
C GLY A 132 1.42 52.84 13.75
N LEU A 133 1.58 53.84 12.88
CA LEU A 133 0.49 54.41 12.09
C LEU A 133 -0.08 53.39 11.11
N TRP A 134 0.79 52.69 10.39
CA TRP A 134 0.36 51.63 9.47
C TRP A 134 -0.33 50.47 10.20
N PHE A 135 0.19 50.08 11.37
CA PHE A 135 -0.42 49.01 12.15
C PHE A 135 -1.79 49.38 12.72
N GLU A 136 -2.03 50.64 13.09
CA GLU A 136 -3.37 51.10 13.48
C GLU A 136 -4.37 50.88 12.35
N ASP A 137 -4.03 51.32 11.12
CA ASP A 137 -4.85 51.13 9.93
C ASP A 137 -5.09 49.64 9.62
N PHE A 138 -4.02 48.83 9.72
CA PHE A 138 -4.08 47.39 9.54
C PHE A 138 -4.97 46.70 10.60
N SER A 139 -4.94 47.16 11.85
CA SER A 139 -5.67 46.53 12.94
C SER A 139 -7.19 46.70 12.86
N TYR A 140 -7.69 47.68 12.10
CA TYR A 140 -9.14 47.90 11.95
C TYR A 140 -9.87 46.76 11.24
N SER A 141 -9.18 45.94 10.43
CA SER A 141 -9.80 44.79 9.78
C SER A 141 -9.95 43.57 10.69
N TYR A 142 -9.36 43.62 11.90
CA TYR A 142 -9.35 42.51 12.85
C TYR A 142 -10.24 42.80 14.04
N SER A 143 -10.63 41.74 14.77
CA SER A 143 -11.45 41.89 15.96
C SER A 143 -10.67 42.53 17.13
N SER A 144 -9.34 42.44 17.09
CA SER A 144 -8.47 43.07 18.08
C SER A 144 -7.09 43.38 17.51
N LYS A 145 -6.42 44.39 18.08
CA LYS A 145 -5.02 44.72 17.76
C LYS A 145 -4.08 43.55 18.05
N LEU A 146 -4.39 42.73 19.06
CA LEU A 146 -3.61 41.54 19.38
C LEU A 146 -3.65 40.51 18.24
N GLU A 147 -4.82 40.29 17.65
CA GLU A 147 -4.99 39.36 16.53
C GLU A 147 -4.27 39.85 15.27
N ALA A 148 -4.36 41.14 14.96
CA ALA A 148 -3.58 41.77 13.89
C ALA A 148 -2.07 41.62 14.11
N ALA A 149 -1.59 41.85 15.34
CA ALA A 149 -0.16 41.72 15.66
C ALA A 149 0.33 40.27 15.53
N ILE A 150 -0.48 39.29 15.91
CA ILE A 150 -0.15 37.86 15.71
C ILE A 150 0.00 37.55 14.22
N ASP A 151 -0.93 38.02 13.39
CA ASP A 151 -0.92 37.74 11.95
C ASP A 151 0.25 38.43 11.24
N TYR A 152 0.57 39.67 11.63
CA TYR A 152 1.74 40.40 11.14
C TYR A 152 3.06 39.71 11.50
N LEU A 153 3.24 39.30 12.76
CA LEU A 153 4.44 38.57 13.20
C LEU A 153 4.54 37.19 12.53
N GLN A 154 3.41 36.53 12.26
CA GLN A 154 3.39 35.29 11.52
C GLN A 154 3.85 35.51 10.06
N ALA A 155 3.32 36.52 9.36
CA ALA A 155 3.72 36.86 8.00
C ALA A 155 5.20 37.27 7.89
N LEU A 156 5.72 38.00 8.89
CA LEU A 156 7.15 38.33 8.98
C LEU A 156 8.03 37.08 9.08
N ARG A 157 7.62 36.07 9.86
CA ARG A 157 8.36 34.81 9.98
C ARG A 157 8.31 33.97 8.71
N GLU A 158 7.20 34.04 7.96
CA GLU A 158 7.05 33.33 6.69
C GLU A 158 7.86 33.96 5.57
N THR A 159 8.00 35.28 5.55
CA THR A 159 8.80 36.02 4.56
C THR A 159 10.31 35.94 4.79
N HIS A 160 10.74 35.69 6.03
CA HIS A 160 12.16 35.53 6.40
C HIS A 160 12.70 34.09 6.32
N ARG A 161 11.90 33.14 5.82
CA ARG A 161 12.26 31.71 5.71
C ARG A 161 12.77 31.36 4.33
#